data_AF-A0A1V5ZQL0-F1
#
_entry.id   AF-A0A1V5ZQL0-F1
#
_cell.length_a   1.000
_cell.length_b   1.000
_cell.length_c   1.000
_cell.angle_alpha   90.00
_cell.angle_beta   90.00
_cell.angle_gamma   90.00
#
_symmetry.space_group_name_H-M   'P 1'
#
loop_
_entity.id
_entity.type
_entity.pdbx_description
1 polymer ?
#
loop_
_entity_poly.entity_id
_entity_poly.type
_entity_poly.pdbx_seq_one_letter_code
_entity_poly.pdbx_strand_id
1 'polypeptide(L)' 'MKSVWKALQNIPYGKTKSYKEIAETIGSPKAMRAVGMANNKNPIAIFIPCHRVIGHN' A
#
# COMPACT_ATOMS: atom_id res chain seq x y z
N MET A 1 6.75 -6.99 -3.94
CA MET A 1 5.30 -7.29 -3.76
C MET A 1 4.99 -7.70 -2.32
N LYS A 2 5.61 -8.77 -1.78
CA LYS A 2 5.37 -9.23 -0.39
C LYS A 2 5.55 -8.12 0.67
N SER A 3 6.57 -7.28 0.55
CA SER A 3 6.82 -6.14 1.45
C SER A 3 5.69 -5.12 1.45
N VAL A 4 5.16 -4.78 0.27
CA VAL A 4 4.02 -3.86 0.12
C VAL A 4 2.79 -4.44 0.83
N TRP A 5 2.40 -5.68 0.53
CA TRP A 5 1.21 -6.28 1.14
C TRP A 5 1.33 -6.46 2.66
N LYS A 6 2.55 -6.68 3.18
CA LYS A 6 2.79 -6.67 4.62
C LYS A 6 2.60 -5.28 5.22
N ALA A 7 3.08 -4.23 4.55
CA ALA A 7 2.86 -2.85 4.98
C ALA A 7 1.37 -2.46 4.94
N LEU A 8 0.61 -2.93 3.95
CA LEU A 8 -0.84 -2.69 3.86
C LEU A 8 -1.59 -3.26 5.07
N GLN A 9 -1.23 -4.46 5.52
CA GLN A 9 -1.87 -5.10 6.68
C GLN A 9 -1.68 -4.32 7.98
N ASN A 10 -0.66 -3.47 8.05
CA ASN A 10 -0.43 -2.61 9.21
C ASN A 10 -1.30 -1.33 9.20
N ILE A 11 -2.09 -1.08 8.15
CA ILE A 11 -2.99 0.08 8.10
C ILE A 11 -4.21 -0.19 9.00
N PRO A 12 -4.39 0.58 10.09
CA PRO A 12 -5.52 0.37 11.00
C PRO A 12 -6.87 0.54 10.30
N TYR A 13 -7.91 -0.06 10.89
CA TYR A 13 -9.28 0.15 10.43
C TYR A 13 -9.67 1.63 10.52
N GLY A 14 -10.40 2.13 9.51
CA GLY A 14 -10.83 3.52 9.44
C GLY A 14 -9.71 4.53 9.17
N LYS A 15 -8.48 4.06 8.88
CA LYS A 15 -7.35 4.91 8.49
C LYS A 15 -6.94 4.63 7.06
N THR A 16 -6.36 5.65 6.44
CA THR A 16 -5.80 5.57 5.09
C THR A 16 -4.32 5.94 5.14
N LYS A 17 -3.59 5.51 4.11
CA LYS A 17 -2.20 5.85 3.84
C LYS A 17 -2.08 6.28 2.39
N SER A 18 -1.09 7.11 2.07
CA SER A 18 -0.75 7.44 0.69
C SER A 18 0.19 6.40 0.08
N TYR A 19 0.24 6.33 -1.26
CA TYR A 19 1.24 5.53 -1.97
C TYR A 19 2.68 5.89 -1.57
N LYS A 20 2.92 7.17 -1.27
CA LYS A 20 4.22 7.69 -0.80
C LYS A 20 4.58 7.12 0.57
N GLU A 21 3.67 7.19 1.54
CA GLU A 21 3.92 6.68 2.90
C GLU A 21 4.17 5.17 2.90
N ILE A 22 3.47 4.41 2.06
CA ILE A 22 3.75 2.97 1.92
C ILE A 22 5.14 2.75 1.31
N ALA A 23 5.52 3.52 0.30
CA ALA A 23 6.84 3.44 -0.33
C ALA A 23 7.97 3.77 0.68
N GLU A 24 7.75 4.76 1.55
CA GLU A 24 8.66 5.12 2.64
C GLU A 24 8.74 4.02 3.71
N THR A 25 7.60 3.45 4.11
CA THR A 25 7.51 2.38 5.12
C THR A 25 8.30 1.14 4.71
N ILE A 26 8.36 0.84 3.40
CA ILE A 26 9.13 -0.30 2.86
C ILE A 26 10.59 0.06 2.52
N GLY A 27 11.06 1.25 2.91
CA GLY A 27 12.43 1.71 2.65
C GLY A 27 12.72 2.03 1.18
N SER A 28 11.70 2.26 0.36
CA SER A 28 11.84 2.59 -1.07
C SER A 28 11.01 3.82 -1.45
N PRO A 29 11.38 5.05 -1.00
CA PRO A 29 10.56 6.25 -1.17
C PRO A 29 10.18 6.56 -2.63
N LYS A 30 11.00 6.15 -3.60
CA LYS A 30 10.78 6.35 -5.05
C LYS A 30 9.82 5.32 -5.67
N ALA A 31 9.36 4.31 -4.93
CA ALA A 31 8.62 3.16 -5.45
C ALA A 31 7.09 3.35 -5.50
N MET A 32 6.58 4.58 -5.41
CA MET A 32 5.13 4.87 -5.38
C MET A 32 4.33 4.18 -6.51
N ARG A 33 4.82 4.25 -7.75
CA ARG A 33 4.18 3.58 -8.90
C ARG A 33 4.17 2.05 -8.74
N ALA A 34 5.27 1.47 -8.24
CA ALA A 34 5.36 0.05 -7.99
C ALA A 34 4.42 -0.41 -6.86
N VAL A 35 4.19 0.43 -5.84
CA VAL A 35 3.16 0.21 -4.81
C VAL A 35 1.78 0.18 -5.46
N GLY A 36 1.46 1.13 -6.34
CA GLY A 36 0.22 1.13 -7.12
C GLY A 36 0.00 -0.16 -7.90
N MET A 37 1.02 -0.64 -8.61
CA MET A 37 0.96 -1.92 -9.32
C MET A 37 0.78 -3.12 -8.38
N ALA A 38 1.43 -3.10 -7.21
CA ALA A 38 1.27 -4.16 -6.20
C ALA A 38 -0.14 -4.17 -5.59
N ASN A 39 -0.78 -3.00 -5.44
CA ASN A 39 -2.18 -2.91 -5.03
C ASN A 39 -3.13 -3.47 -6.09
N ASN A 40 -2.91 -3.15 -7.37
CA ASN A 40 -3.70 -3.69 -8.48
C ASN A 40 -3.60 -5.23 -8.60
N LYS A 41 -2.41 -5.78 -8.31
CA LYS A 41 -2.16 -7.23 -8.33
C LYS A 41 -2.52 -7.96 -7.03
N ASN A 42 -3.25 -7.33 -6.11
CA ASN A 42 -3.62 -7.97 -4.85
C ASN A 42 -4.60 -9.14 -5.08
N PRO A 43 -4.21 -10.40 -4.79
CA PRO A 43 -5.07 -11.56 -5.04
C PRO A 43 -6.14 -11.77 -3.96
N ILE A 44 -6.02 -11.11 -2.80
CA ILE A 44 -6.92 -11.28 -1.66
C ILE A 44 -7.41 -9.91 -1.22
N ALA A 45 -8.39 -9.38 -1.96
CA ALA A 45 -9.04 -8.13 -1.62
C ALA A 45 -9.64 -8.18 -0.20
N ILE A 46 -9.81 -7.01 0.43
CA ILE A 46 -10.31 -6.83 1.81
C ILE A 46 -9.32 -7.27 2.90
N PHE A 47 -8.85 -8.52 2.88
CA PHE A 47 -7.87 -9.03 3.86
C PHE A 47 -6.52 -8.34 3.74
N ILE A 48 -6.04 -8.15 2.51
CA ILE A 48 -4.96 -7.21 2.22
C ILE A 48 -5.66 -5.89 1.86
N PRO A 49 -5.61 -4.86 2.72
CA PRO A 49 -6.49 -3.70 2.61
C PRO A 49 -5.97 -2.67 1.58
N CYS A 50 -5.88 -3.07 0.32
CA CYS A 50 -5.41 -2.22 -0.78
C CYS A 50 -6.30 -0.97 -1.02
N HIS A 51 -7.58 -1.04 -0.67
CA HIS A 51 -8.54 0.08 -0.73
C HIS A 51 -8.24 1.20 0.27
N ARG A 52 -7.36 0.97 1.26
CA ARG A 52 -6.96 1.98 2.25
C ARG A 52 -5.77 2.82 1.79
N VAL A 53 -5.30 2.62 0.54
CA VAL A 53 -4.23 3.43 -0.03
C VAL A 53 -4.78 4.39 -1.06
N ILE A 54 -4.48 5.67 -0.88
CA ILE A 54 -4.98 6.77 -1.72
C ILE A 54 -3.84 7.53 -2.41
N GLY A 55 -4.16 8.14 -3.54
CA GLY A 55 -3.27 9.12 -4.17
C GLY A 55 -3.10 10.35 -3.28
N HIS A 56 -1.95 11.02 -3.39
CA HIS A 56 -1.79 12.39 -2.90
C HIS A 56 -1.94 13.31 -4.11
N ASN A 57 -2.61 14.45 -3.91
CA ASN A 57 -2.78 15.47 -4.95
C ASN A 57 -1.48 16.27 -5.11
#